data_AF-A0AAW2AX04-F1
#
_entry.id   AF-A0AAW2AX04-F1
#
_cell.length_a   1.000
_cell.length_b   1.000
_cell.length_c   1.000
_cell.angle_alpha   90.00
_cell.angle_beta   90.00
_cell.angle_gamma   90.00
#
_symmetry.space_group_name_H-M   'P 1'
#
loop_
_entity.id
_entity.type
_entity.pdbx_description
1 polymer ?
#
loop_
_entity_poly.entity_id
_entity_poly.type
_entity_poly.pdbx_seq_one_letter_code
_entity_poly.pdbx_strand_id
1 'polypeptide(L)'
;GRGLLKVRLGGSLSRIVTVNGSDCELKEVVIVDGTGKISVTLWDRFVSQAENGKSYSFKELSTRERDGSIRLCTGPTSAIEQIDDLEVPEGGGGGDGSKALF
;
A
#
# COMPACT_ATOMS: atom_id res chain seq x y z
N GLY A 1 3.67 -16.40 -10.06
CA GLY A 1 4.74 -16.43 -9.05
C GLY A 1 4.31 -15.55 -7.90
N ARG A 2 4.47 -16.01 -6.65
CA ARG A 2 4.12 -15.23 -5.46
C ARG A 2 5.17 -14.15 -5.29
N GLY A 3 4.86 -12.94 -5.74
CA GLY A 3 5.78 -11.81 -5.75
C GLY A 3 6.00 -11.28 -4.34
N LEU A 4 7.28 -11.19 -3.93
CA LEU A 4 7.72 -10.53 -2.72
C LEU A 4 7.86 -9.03 -3.03
N LEU A 5 6.92 -8.20 -2.57
CA LEU A 5 7.02 -6.75 -2.73
C LEU A 5 7.73 -6.17 -1.50
N LYS A 6 8.90 -5.58 -1.72
CA LYS A 6 9.71 -4.91 -0.68
C LYS A 6 9.57 -3.41 -0.82
N VAL A 7 9.33 -2.71 0.29
CA VAL A 7 8.81 -1.34 0.21
C VAL A 7 9.33 -0.41 1.29
N ARG A 8 9.50 0.87 0.95
CA ARG A 8 9.56 1.98 1.90
C ARG A 8 8.30 2.82 1.80
N LEU A 9 7.63 3.07 2.93
CA LEU A 9 6.44 3.91 2.96
C LEU A 9 6.81 5.39 2.89
N GLY A 10 6.16 6.14 1.98
CA GLY A 10 6.39 7.57 1.74
C GLY A 10 5.25 8.50 2.20
N GLY A 11 4.12 7.96 2.68
CA GLY A 11 2.94 8.70 3.13
C GLY A 11 1.78 7.77 3.44
N SER A 12 0.85 8.21 4.31
CA SER A 12 -0.29 7.39 4.74
C SER A 12 -1.55 8.23 4.99
N LEU A 13 -2.69 7.78 4.46
CA LEU A 13 -4.02 8.31 4.77
C LEU A 13 -4.94 7.19 5.28
N SER A 14 -5.50 7.34 6.48
CA SER A 14 -6.48 6.41 7.05
C SER A 14 -7.91 6.95 6.92
N ARG A 15 -8.88 6.07 6.63
CA ARG A 15 -10.32 6.39 6.59
C ARG A 15 -11.16 5.21 7.04
N ILE A 16 -12.36 5.50 7.53
CA ILE A 16 -13.42 4.51 7.71
C ILE A 16 -14.33 4.56 6.48
N VAL A 17 -14.69 3.40 5.93
CA VAL A 17 -15.64 3.27 4.82
C VAL A 17 -16.66 2.18 5.13
N THR A 18 -17.91 2.37 4.73
CA THR A 18 -18.94 1.34 4.89
C THR A 18 -18.91 0.39 3.68
N VAL A 19 -18.65 -0.89 3.92
CA VAL A 19 -18.64 -1.96 2.92
C VAL A 19 -19.70 -2.98 3.31
N ASN A 20 -20.68 -3.22 2.42
CA ASN A 20 -21.80 -4.14 2.67
C ASN A 20 -22.53 -3.90 4.02
N GLY A 21 -22.63 -2.63 4.43
CA GLY A 21 -23.29 -2.24 5.68
C GLY A 21 -22.45 -2.40 6.95
N SER A 22 -21.16 -2.74 6.83
CA SER A 22 -20.21 -2.77 7.94
C SER A 22 -19.13 -1.71 7.75
N ASP A 23 -18.71 -1.07 8.84
CA ASP A 23 -17.62 -0.11 8.81
C ASP A 23 -16.27 -0.84 8.79
N CYS A 24 -15.45 -0.50 7.80
CA CYS A 24 -14.12 -1.04 7.60
C CYS A 24 -13.09 0.09 7.67
N GLU A 25 -11.97 -0.16 8.34
CA GLU A 25 -10.85 0.77 8.33
C GLU A 25 -9.98 0.47 7.11
N LEU A 26 -9.49 1.51 6.44
CA LEU A 26 -8.46 1.34 5.44
C LEU A 26 -7.40 2.44 5.53
N LYS A 27 -6.20 2.09 5.09
CA LYS A 27 -5.03 2.97 5.02
C LYS A 27 -4.41 2.87 3.63
N GLU A 28 -4.33 3.99 2.93
CA GLU A 28 -3.57 4.07 1.68
C GLU A 28 -2.11 4.36 1.99
N VAL A 29 -1.21 3.57 1.42
CA VAL A 29 0.24 3.71 1.58
C VAL A 29 0.91 3.65 0.21
N VAL A 30 1.97 4.43 0.00
CA VAL A 30 2.78 4.38 -1.23
C VAL A 30 4.00 3.53 -0.97
N ILE A 31 4.25 2.57 -1.87
CA ILE A 31 5.39 1.66 -1.80
C ILE A 31 6.37 1.92 -2.95
N VAL A 32 7.66 1.68 -2.70
CA VAL A 32 8.77 1.89 -3.64
C VAL A 32 9.76 0.74 -3.54
N ASP A 33 10.13 0.12 -4.67
CA ASP A 33 11.08 -1.01 -4.74
C ASP A 33 12.31 -0.74 -5.65
N GLY A 34 12.49 0.51 -6.09
CA GLY A 34 13.55 0.92 -7.01
C GLY A 34 13.18 0.81 -8.48
N THR A 35 12.13 0.05 -8.85
CA THR A 35 11.59 0.04 -10.22
C THR A 35 10.54 1.11 -10.45
N GLY A 36 9.87 1.53 -9.38
CA GLY A 36 8.87 2.58 -9.40
C GLY A 36 8.13 2.70 -8.07
N LYS A 37 6.97 3.35 -8.11
CA LYS A 37 6.07 3.50 -6.96
C LYS A 37 4.67 3.02 -7.30
N ILE A 38 3.98 2.44 -6.34
CA ILE A 38 2.56 2.06 -6.47
C ILE A 38 1.82 2.28 -5.15
N SER A 39 0.52 2.60 -5.23
CA SER A 39 -0.34 2.72 -4.05
C SER A 39 -0.89 1.36 -3.64
N VAL A 40 -0.87 1.11 -2.33
CA VAL A 40 -1.45 -0.07 -1.69
C VAL A 40 -2.54 0.39 -0.73
N THR A 41 -3.71 -0.24 -0.79
CA THR A 41 -4.77 -0.09 0.22
C THR A 41 -4.69 -1.24 1.21
N LEU A 42 -4.40 -0.92 2.47
CA LEU A 42 -4.42 -1.83 3.61
C LEU A 42 -5.83 -1.78 4.22
N TRP A 43 -6.40 -2.94 4.52
CA TRP A 43 -7.73 -3.08 5.09
C TRP A 43 -7.69 -3.66 6.50
N ASP A 44 -8.57 -3.15 7.37
CA ASP A 44 -8.85 -3.63 8.72
C ASP A 44 -7.57 -3.98 9.50
N ARG A 45 -7.34 -5.27 9.80
CA ARG A 45 -6.20 -5.77 10.58
C ARG A 45 -4.83 -5.37 10.04
N PHE A 46 -4.73 -4.96 8.77
CA PHE A 46 -3.48 -4.59 8.13
C PHE A 46 -3.15 -3.10 8.29
N VAL A 47 -4.12 -2.25 8.67
CA VAL A 47 -3.95 -0.79 8.79
C VAL A 47 -2.84 -0.42 9.77
N SER A 48 -2.73 -1.17 10.88
CA SER A 48 -1.73 -0.95 11.92
C SER A 48 -0.40 -1.67 11.68
N GLN A 49 -0.29 -2.54 10.67
CA GLN A 49 0.91 -3.38 10.48
C GLN A 49 2.06 -2.69 9.75
N ALA A 50 1.78 -1.60 9.04
CA ALA A 50 2.78 -0.90 8.24
C ALA A 50 2.98 0.54 8.71
N GLU A 51 4.23 0.91 8.98
CA GLU A 51 4.64 2.22 9.49
C GLU A 51 5.60 2.92 8.51
N ASN A 52 5.63 4.24 8.57
CA ASN A 52 6.46 5.05 7.69
C ASN A 52 7.95 4.81 7.96
N GLY A 53 8.77 4.75 6.91
CA GLY A 53 10.23 4.60 7.04
C GLY A 53 10.73 3.20 7.42
N LYS A 54 9.84 2.20 7.57
CA LYS A 54 10.22 0.79 7.75
C LYS A 54 10.09 0.02 6.43
N SER A 55 10.76 -1.14 6.38
CA SER A 55 10.74 -2.05 5.25
C SER A 55 9.82 -3.26 5.47
N TYR A 56 9.03 -3.62 4.46
CA TYR A 56 8.05 -4.70 4.57
C TYR A 56 7.99 -5.59 3.33
N SER A 57 7.64 -6.85 3.55
CA SER A 57 7.28 -7.87 2.56
C SER A 57 5.76 -8.00 2.48
N PHE A 58 5.17 -7.80 1.30
CA PHE A 58 3.76 -8.07 1.05
C PHE A 58 3.58 -9.36 0.23
N LYS A 59 2.58 -10.15 0.58
CA LYS A 59 2.20 -11.40 -0.12
C LYS A 59 0.70 -11.43 -0.37
N GLU A 60 0.31 -12.08 -1.48
CA GLU A 60 -1.09 -12.31 -1.88
C GLU A 60 -1.92 -11.01 -1.92
N LEU A 61 -1.37 -9.95 -2.53
CA LEU A 61 -2.12 -8.74 -2.83
C LEU A 61 -2.97 -8.93 -4.09
N SER A 62 -4.12 -8.28 -4.11
CA SER A 62 -4.98 -8.21 -5.30
C SER A 62 -4.75 -6.90 -6.04
N THR A 63 -4.90 -6.92 -7.36
CA THR A 63 -4.85 -5.72 -8.20
C THR A 63 -6.26 -5.19 -8.45
N ARG A 64 -6.44 -3.88 -8.36
CA ARG A 64 -7.67 -3.20 -8.75
C ARG A 64 -7.35 -1.95 -9.57
N GLU A 65 -8.09 -1.77 -10.66
CA GLU A 65 -8.13 -0.49 -11.37
C GLU A 65 -9.18 0.40 -10.72
N ARG A 66 -8.81 1.66 -10.47
CA ARG A 66 -9.72 2.69 -9.99
C ARG A 66 -9.26 4.05 -10.51
N ASP A 67 -10.18 4.79 -11.11
CA ASP A 67 -9.91 6.14 -11.63
C ASP A 67 -8.71 6.16 -12.61
N GLY A 68 -8.63 5.14 -13.48
CA GLY A 68 -7.53 4.98 -14.44
C GLY A 68 -6.16 4.63 -13.85
N SER A 69 -6.10 4.35 -12.54
CA SER A 69 -4.87 3.99 -11.84
C SER A 69 -4.94 2.56 -11.30
N ILE A 70 -3.87 1.80 -11.51
CA ILE A 70 -3.70 0.48 -10.91
C ILE A 70 -3.27 0.65 -9.46
N ARG A 71 -3.97 -0.05 -8.55
CA ARG A 71 -3.67 -0.11 -7.12
C ARG A 71 -3.61 -1.55 -6.65
N LEU A 72 -2.85 -1.78 -5.58
CA LEU A 72 -2.84 -3.06 -4.88
C LEU A 72 -3.71 -2.97 -3.64
N CYS A 73 -4.34 -4.08 -3.26
CA CYS A 73 -5.20 -4.16 -2.09
C CYS A 73 -4.91 -5.43 -1.30
N THR A 74 -4.85 -5.31 0.03
CA THR A 74 -4.87 -6.49 0.91
C THR A 74 -6.25 -7.16 0.83
N GLY A 75 -6.25 -8.49 0.84
CA GLY A 75 -7.43 -9.32 0.98
C GLY A 75 -7.29 -10.29 2.16
N PRO A 76 -8.26 -11.21 2.33
CA PRO A 76 -8.29 -12.13 3.48
C PRO A 76 -7.05 -13.03 3.62
N THR A 77 -6.40 -13.35 2.49
CA THR A 77 -5.21 -14.22 2.42
C THR A 77 -3.89 -13.44 2.39
N SER A 78 -3.94 -12.10 2.40
CA SER A 78 -2.72 -11.30 2.37
C SER A 78 -1.90 -11.47 3.65
N ALA A 79 -0.59 -11.24 3.53
CA ALA A 79 0.32 -11.18 4.65
C ALA A 79 1.28 -9.99 4.48
N ILE A 80 1.60 -9.35 5.61
CA ILE A 80 2.56 -8.26 5.71
C ILE A 80 3.57 -8.66 6.78
N GLU A 81 4.85 -8.65 6.43
CA GLU A 81 5.94 -8.99 7.34
C GLU A 81 6.96 -7.86 7.32
N GLN A 82 7.31 -7.31 8.49
CA GLN A 82 8.43 -6.38 8.57
C GLN A 82 9.74 -7.13 8.27
N ILE A 83 10.64 -6.49 7.54
CA ILE A 83 11.96 -7.02 7.19
C ILE A 83 13.05 -6.01 7.56
N ASP A 84 14.31 -6.42 7.43
CA ASP A 84 15.46 -5.53 7.55
C ASP A 84 15.39 -4.38 6.53
N ASP A 85 16.03 -3.26 6.88
CA ASP A 85 15.96 -2.05 6.06
C ASP A 85 16.52 -2.30 4.65
N LEU A 86 15.73 -1.93 3.65
CA LEU A 86 16.13 -2.03 2.25
C LEU A 86 16.61 -0.68 1.77
N GLU A 87 17.85 -0.63 1.31
CA GLU A 87 18.38 0.52 0.61
C GLU A 87 17.70 0.65 -0.76
N VAL A 88 16.75 1.58 -0.84
CA VAL A 88 16.11 1.98 -2.09
C VAL A 88 16.80 3.25 -2.58
N PRO A 89 17.36 3.27 -3.81
CA PRO A 89 18.00 4.46 -4.33
C PRO A 89 16.99 5.61 -4.43
N GLU A 90 17.34 6.79 -3.94
CA GLU A 90 16.51 8.00 -4.04
C GLU A 90 16.46 8.46 -5.50
N GLY A 91 15.54 7.89 -6.30
CA GLY A 91 15.46 8.16 -7.72
C GLY A 91 14.04 8.08 -8.26
N GLY A 92 13.44 9.25 -8.54
CA GLY A 92 12.28 9.37 -9.44
C GLY A 92 10.97 9.78 -8.80
N GLY A 93 10.94 10.92 -8.11
CA GLY A 93 9.68 11.60 -7.73
C GLY A 93 8.90 12.05 -8.96
N GLY A 94 8.05 11.17 -9.50
CA GLY A 94 7.10 11.52 -10.56
C GLY A 94 5.72 11.79 -9.99
N GLY A 95 5.38 13.07 -9.76
CA GLY A 95 4.01 13.60 -9.69
C GLY A 95 3.09 13.08 -8.58
N ASP A 96 2.71 13.99 -7.67
CA ASP A 96 1.49 13.91 -6.88
C ASP A 96 0.28 13.98 -7.83
N GLY A 97 -0.48 12.88 -7.91
CA GLY A 97 -1.67 12.76 -8.76
C GLY A 97 -2.91 12.33 -7.98
N SER A 98 -2.82 12.21 -6.65
CA SER A 98 -4.00 12.02 -5.80
C SER A 98 -4.66 13.38 -5.61
N LYS A 99 -5.30 13.86 -6.67
CA LYS A 99 -6.33 14.90 -6.56
C LYS A 99 -7.36 14.34 -5.59
N ALA A 100 -7.38 14.86 -4.36
CA ALA A 100 -8.45 14.63 -3.42
C ALA A 100 -9.74 15.12 -4.09
N LEU A 101 -10.52 14.19 -4.62
CA LEU A 101 -11.86 14.45 -5.09
C LEU A 101 -12.80 14.07 -3.94
N PHE A 102 -13.36 15.13 -3.34
CA PHE A 102 -14.46 15.12 -2.38
C PHE A 102 -15.71 14.48 -3.00
#